data_AF-A0A973KW16-F1
#
_entry.id   AF-A0A973KW16-F1
#
_cell.length_a   1.000
_cell.length_b   1.000
_cell.length_c   1.000
_cell.angle_alpha   90.00
_cell.angle_beta   90.00
_cell.angle_gamma   90.00
#
_symmetry.space_group_name_H-M   'P 1'
#
loop_
_entity.id
_entity.type
_entity.pdbx_description
1 polymer ?
#
loop_
_entity_poly.entity_id
_entity_poly.type
_entity_poly.pdbx_seq_one_letter_code
_entity_poly.pdbx_strand_id
1 'polypeptide(L)'
;MSEPNASATASLAEEAAKLDAADELRAKRADFVLDDTIYLDGNSLGALPAAVPARLADVVAREWGQLRIRSWEESGWWTAPERIGDRVGRIVGAA
;
A
#
# COMPACT_ATOMS: atom_id res chain seq x y z
N MET A 1 -33.69 -12.53 -8.18
CA MET A 1 -32.52 -11.70 -8.51
C MET A 1 -32.37 -11.83 -10.01
N SER A 2 -32.79 -10.82 -10.78
CA SER A 2 -32.79 -10.89 -12.24
C SER A 2 -31.37 -10.92 -12.77
N GLU A 3 -31.08 -11.79 -13.75
CA GLU A 3 -29.76 -11.84 -14.37
C GLU A 3 -29.44 -10.52 -15.07
N PRO A 4 -28.21 -10.02 -14.95
CA PRO A 4 -27.79 -8.81 -15.65
C PRO A 4 -27.77 -9.05 -17.16
N ASN A 5 -28.28 -8.07 -17.91
CA ASN A 5 -28.28 -8.08 -19.37
C ASN A 5 -26.84 -8.10 -19.91
N ALA A 6 -26.46 -9.17 -20.61
CA ALA A 6 -25.11 -9.38 -21.14
C ALA A 6 -24.59 -8.23 -22.02
N SER A 7 -25.47 -7.56 -22.77
CA SER A 7 -25.11 -6.40 -23.60
C SER A 7 -24.74 -5.18 -22.73
N ALA A 8 -25.45 -4.97 -21.63
CA ALA A 8 -25.13 -3.92 -20.67
C ALA A 8 -23.83 -4.21 -19.92
N THR A 9 -23.57 -5.47 -19.55
CA THR A 9 -22.31 -5.86 -18.91
C THR A 9 -21.10 -5.66 -19.83
N ALA A 10 -21.23 -5.99 -21.12
CA ALA A 10 -20.17 -5.74 -22.10
C ALA A 10 -19.86 -4.23 -22.23
N SER A 11 -20.91 -3.40 -22.30
CA SER A 11 -20.75 -1.93 -22.33
C SER A 11 -20.02 -1.39 -21.09
N LEU A 12 -20.36 -1.90 -19.89
CA LEU A 12 -19.71 -1.46 -18.65
C LEU A 12 -18.25 -1.92 -18.55
N ALA A 13 -17.93 -3.11 -19.05
CA ALA A 13 -16.56 -3.60 -19.08
C ALA A 13 -15.65 -2.76 -20.01
N GLU A 14 -16.17 -2.36 -21.18
CA GLU A 14 -15.46 -1.46 -22.09
C GLU A 14 -15.25 -0.07 -21.49
N GLU A 15 -16.25 0.46 -20.78
CA GLU A 15 -16.15 1.73 -20.08
C GLU A 15 -15.12 1.68 -18.95
N ALA A 16 -15.16 0.64 -18.11
CA ALA A 16 -14.18 0.42 -17.05
C ALA A 16 -12.75 0.34 -17.61
N ALA A 17 -12.53 -0.41 -18.70
CA ALA A 17 -11.20 -0.50 -19.32
C ALA A 17 -10.67 0.85 -19.83
N LYS A 18 -11.55 1.73 -20.34
CA LYS A 18 -11.16 3.09 -20.75
C LYS A 18 -10.80 3.95 -19.56
N LEU A 19 -11.55 3.86 -18.46
CA LEU A 19 -11.28 4.59 -17.22
C LEU A 19 -9.96 4.12 -16.60
N ASP A 20 -9.73 2.81 -16.52
CA ASP A 20 -8.47 2.22 -16.04
C ASP A 20 -7.26 2.67 -16.88
N ALA A 21 -7.43 2.78 -18.20
CA ALA A 21 -6.37 3.24 -19.09
C ALA A 21 -6.05 4.73 -18.92
N ALA A 22 -7.03 5.53 -18.51
CA ALA A 22 -6.89 6.98 -18.31
C ALA A 22 -6.48 7.37 -16.88
N ASP A 23 -6.51 6.44 -15.92
CA ASP A 23 -6.18 6.71 -14.51
C ASP A 23 -4.69 7.06 -14.33
N GLU A 24 -4.42 8.31 -13.93
CA GLU A 24 -3.08 8.81 -13.61
C GLU A 24 -2.42 8.06 -12.43
N LEU A 25 -3.23 7.45 -11.55
CA LEU A 25 -2.77 6.69 -10.40
C LEU A 25 -2.63 5.19 -10.66
N ARG A 26 -2.93 4.71 -11.88
CA ARG A 26 -2.90 3.28 -12.23
C ARG A 26 -1.62 2.57 -11.80
N ALA A 27 -0.48 3.25 -11.94
CA ALA A 27 0.83 2.71 -11.56
C ALA A 27 0.93 2.39 -10.06
N LYS A 28 0.16 3.07 -9.19
CA LYS A 28 0.12 2.81 -7.74
C LYS A 28 -0.39 1.42 -7.38
N ARG A 29 -1.14 0.76 -8.27
CA ARG A 29 -1.51 -0.65 -8.07
C ARG A 29 -0.29 -1.54 -7.86
N ALA A 30 0.83 -1.25 -8.52
CA ALA A 30 2.07 -2.03 -8.40
C ALA A 30 2.79 -1.82 -7.05
N ASP A 31 2.43 -0.79 -6.29
CA ASP A 31 2.98 -0.55 -4.95
C ASP A 31 2.41 -1.55 -3.90
N PHE A 32 1.46 -2.41 -4.28
CA PHE A 32 0.78 -3.38 -3.40
C PHE A 32 0.91 -4.82 -3.90
N VAL A 33 0.95 -5.76 -2.95
CA VAL A 33 0.87 -7.19 -3.22
C VAL A 33 -0.61 -7.55 -3.38
N LEU A 34 -1.03 -7.80 -4.61
CA LEU A 34 -2.42 -8.10 -4.99
C LEU A 34 -2.45 -9.36 -5.85
N ASP A 35 -3.47 -10.18 -5.66
CA ASP A 35 -3.83 -11.28 -6.56
C ASP A 35 -5.02 -10.86 -7.46
N ASP A 36 -5.73 -11.83 -8.03
CA ASP A 36 -6.91 -11.61 -8.86
C ASP A 36 -8.19 -11.36 -8.05
N THR A 37 -8.12 -11.32 -6.72
CA THR A 37 -9.26 -11.05 -5.85
C THR A 37 -9.69 -9.59 -5.95
N ILE A 38 -11.00 -9.37 -6.12
CA ILE A 38 -11.59 -8.03 -6.03
C ILE A 38 -11.72 -7.66 -4.55
N TYR A 39 -10.70 -7.00 -4.01
CA TYR A 39 -10.60 -6.66 -2.59
C TYR A 39 -11.24 -5.29 -2.27
N LEU A 40 -12.47 -5.31 -1.77
CA LEU A 40 -13.28 -4.12 -1.46
C LEU A 40 -13.43 -3.83 0.06
N ASP A 41 -12.49 -4.33 0.89
CA ASP A 41 -12.50 -4.13 2.35
C ASP A 41 -11.23 -3.41 2.87
N GLY A 42 -10.60 -2.62 1.99
CA GLY A 42 -9.38 -1.84 2.31
C GLY A 42 -9.58 -0.77 3.39
N ASN A 43 -10.83 -0.41 3.68
CA ASN A 43 -11.20 0.48 4.79
C ASN A 43 -11.08 -0.19 6.16
N SER A 44 -11.12 -1.52 6.22
CA SER A 44 -10.92 -2.30 7.45
C SER A 44 -9.45 -2.65 7.60
N LEU A 45 -8.87 -3.29 6.59
CA LEU A 45 -7.45 -3.64 6.54
C LEU A 45 -6.88 -3.33 5.16
N GLY A 46 -5.92 -2.40 5.09
CA GLY A 46 -5.26 -2.06 3.83
C GLY A 46 -4.47 -3.24 3.23
N ALA A 47 -4.48 -3.36 1.91
CA ALA A 47 -3.64 -4.31 1.20
C ALA A 47 -2.15 -4.10 1.53
N LEU A 48 -1.37 -5.17 1.54
CA LEU A 48 0.05 -5.14 1.90
C LEU A 48 0.86 -4.33 0.87
N PRO A 49 1.55 -3.25 1.26
CA PRO A 49 2.48 -2.58 0.35
C PRO A 49 3.69 -3.48 0.03
N ALA A 50 4.07 -3.54 -1.24
CA ALA A 50 5.09 -4.45 -1.76
C ALA A 50 6.48 -4.26 -1.12
N ALA A 51 6.79 -3.06 -0.62
CA ALA A 51 8.05 -2.77 0.04
C ALA A 51 8.14 -3.28 1.49
N VAL A 52 7.01 -3.58 2.14
CA VAL A 52 6.97 -3.91 3.58
C VAL A 52 7.69 -5.22 3.92
N PRO A 53 7.53 -6.33 3.18
CA PRO A 53 8.20 -7.59 3.50
C PRO A 53 9.73 -7.46 3.56
N ALA A 54 10.33 -6.84 2.55
CA ALA A 54 11.78 -6.64 2.49
C ALA A 54 12.26 -5.72 3.62
N ARG A 55 11.52 -4.64 3.92
CA ARG A 55 11.84 -3.73 5.03
C ARG A 55 11.82 -4.46 6.37
N LEU A 56 10.79 -5.26 6.66
CA LEU A 56 10.67 -6.01 7.91
C LEU A 56 11.76 -7.08 8.04
N ALA A 57 12.08 -7.79 6.96
CA ALA A 57 13.17 -8.77 6.95
C ALA A 57 14.50 -8.12 7.34
N ASP A 58 14.78 -6.93 6.82
CA ASP A 58 15.98 -6.16 7.14
C ASP A 58 16.00 -5.65 8.59
N VAL A 59 14.87 -5.16 9.12
CA VAL A 59 14.74 -4.80 10.55
C VAL A 59 15.09 -5.98 11.44
N VAL A 60 14.54 -7.16 11.16
CA VAL A 60 14.74 -8.34 12.01
C VAL A 60 16.17 -8.88 11.88
N ALA A 61 16.64 -9.10 10.65
CA ALA A 61 17.91 -9.78 10.41
C ALA A 61 19.11 -8.89 10.72
N ARG A 62 19.13 -7.66 10.19
CA ARG A 62 20.28 -6.76 10.29
C ARG A 62 20.16 -5.85 11.50
N GLU A 63 19.10 -5.05 11.58
CA GLU A 63 19.00 -4.01 12.59
C GLU A 63 18.91 -4.63 13.99
N TRP A 64 17.97 -5.55 14.21
CA TRP A 64 17.84 -6.19 15.51
C TRP A 64 18.89 -7.29 15.71
N GLY A 65 18.97 -8.26 14.78
CA GLY A 65 19.80 -9.45 14.93
C GLY A 65 21.30 -9.16 15.06
N GLN A 66 21.83 -8.25 14.25
CA GLN A 66 23.28 -7.97 14.17
C GLN A 66 23.68 -6.74 14.98
N LEU A 67 22.98 -5.61 14.80
CA LEU A 67 23.36 -4.34 15.43
C LEU A 67 22.86 -4.23 16.88
N ARG A 68 21.73 -4.87 17.20
CA ARG A 68 21.12 -4.90 18.55
C ARG A 68 20.90 -3.47 19.07
N ILE A 69 21.38 -3.17 20.27
CA ILE A 69 21.21 -1.85 20.90
C ILE A 69 21.73 -0.70 20.02
N ARG A 70 22.72 -0.96 19.16
CA ARG A 70 23.27 0.08 18.28
C ARG A 70 22.25 0.58 17.25
N SER A 71 21.22 -0.21 16.92
CA SER A 71 20.17 0.21 15.99
C SER A 71 19.36 1.42 16.43
N TRP A 72 19.39 1.76 17.74
CA TRP A 72 18.80 3.01 18.21
C TRP A 72 19.37 4.22 17.49
N GLU A 73 20.69 4.23 17.29
CA GLU A 73 21.41 5.29 16.59
C GLU A 73 21.68 4.91 15.13
N GLU A 74 22.34 3.77 14.88
CA GLU A 74 22.82 3.35 13.55
C GLU A 74 21.68 3.06 12.55
N SER A 75 20.53 2.57 13.03
CA SER A 75 19.34 2.33 12.19
C SER A 75 18.29 3.43 12.36
N GLY A 76 18.62 4.48 13.12
CA GLY A 76 17.77 5.64 13.36
C GLY A 76 16.43 5.29 14.00
N TRP A 77 16.35 4.26 14.86
CA TRP A 77 15.12 3.94 15.58
C TRP A 77 14.70 5.06 16.53
N TRP A 78 15.67 5.80 17.10
CA TRP A 78 15.39 6.94 17.98
C TRP A 78 14.48 7.98 17.33
N THR A 79 14.79 8.35 16.10
CA THR A 79 14.07 9.37 15.32
C THR A 79 12.89 8.81 14.50
N ALA A 80 12.64 7.50 14.55
CA ALA A 80 11.60 6.89 13.71
C ALA A 80 10.20 7.45 13.98
N PRO A 81 9.76 7.67 15.23
CA PRO A 81 8.45 8.25 15.52
C PRO A 81 8.27 9.64 14.92
N GLU A 82 9.29 10.51 15.01
CA GLU A 82 9.27 11.88 14.47
C GLU A 82 9.14 11.85 12.95
N ARG A 83 10.00 11.10 12.26
CA ARG A 83 9.95 10.99 10.78
C ARG A 83 8.61 10.45 10.26
N ILE A 84 8.01 9.51 10.99
CA ILE A 84 6.69 8.96 10.65
C ILE A 84 5.60 10.01 10.92
N GLY A 85 5.68 10.68 12.07
CA GLY A 85 4.82 11.81 12.43
C GLY A 85 4.80 12.89 11.35
N ASP A 86 5.97 13.35 10.89
CA ASP A 86 6.09 14.37 9.82
C ASP A 86 5.43 13.95 8.50
N ARG A 87 5.39 12.65 8.21
CA ARG A 87 4.78 12.13 6.99
C ARG A 87 3.26 12.00 7.13
N VAL A 88 2.78 11.57 8.29
CA VAL A 88 1.35 11.50 8.61
C VAL A 88 0.76 12.90 8.78
N GLY A 89 1.49 13.81 9.42
CA GLY A 89 1.10 15.21 9.67
C GLY A 89 0.68 15.94 8.38
N ARG A 90 1.43 15.73 7.30
CA ARG A 90 1.11 16.27 5.96
C ARG A 90 -0.24 15.79 5.41
N ILE A 91 -0.72 14.63 5.83
CA ILE A 91 -2.01 14.06 5.39
C ILE A 91 -3.16 14.63 6.24
N VAL A 92 -2.91 14.88 7.52
CA VAL A 92 -3.95 15.35 8.48
C VAL A 92 -3.93 16.86 8.71
N GLY A 93 -3.04 17.61 8.05
CA GLY A 93 -2.91 19.06 8.20
C GLY A 93 -2.22 19.52 9.48
N ALA A 94 -1.42 18.65 10.10
CA ALA A 94 -0.57 19.01 11.24
C ALA A 94 0.84 19.39 10.77
N ALA A 95 1.37 20.49 11.31
CA ALA A 95 2.72 21.01 11.09
C ALA A 95 3.44 21.21 12.42
#